data_AF-A0A950BF56-F1
#
_entry.id   AF-A0A950BF56-F1
#
_cell.length_a   1.000
_cell.length_b   1.000
_cell.length_c   1.000
_cell.angle_alpha   90.00
_cell.angle_beta   90.00
_cell.angle_gamma   90.00
#
_symmetry.space_group_name_H-M   'P 1'
#
loop_
_entity.id
_entity.type
_entity.pdbx_description
1 polymer ?
#
loop_
_entity_poly.entity_id
_entity_poly.type
_entity_poly.pdbx_seq_one_letter_code
_entity_poly.pdbx_strand_id
1 'polypeptide(L)'
;TAALETGYGKRRDADTLLADARAFVEAGAYSLLLEMVDDEVAARITKDFAVPTVGIGAGPSCDGQVLVFHDVVGLSAGPRPKFVRRYADLESEATAAVARFFDNIRSGAFPSDAETYHMPEADAQEFLAERRV
;
A
#
# COMPACT_ATOMS: atom_id res chain seq x y z
N THR A 1 -8.76 15.42 9.13
CA THR A 1 -7.90 15.62 7.94
C THR A 1 -8.23 16.96 7.35
N ALA A 2 -7.26 17.85 7.20
CA ALA A 2 -7.40 19.01 6.33
C ALA A 2 -6.93 18.55 4.95
N ALA A 3 -7.88 18.20 4.09
CA ALA A 3 -7.60 17.81 2.71
C ALA A 3 -8.00 18.95 1.77
N LEU A 4 -7.40 18.95 0.57
CA LEU A 4 -8.02 19.54 -0.61
C LEU A 4 -9.48 19.07 -0.74
N GLU A 5 -10.35 19.87 -1.36
CA GLU A 5 -11.70 19.40 -1.70
C GLU A 5 -11.57 18.07 -2.46
N THR A 6 -12.41 17.09 -2.10
CA THR A 6 -12.36 15.71 -2.61
C THR A 6 -12.02 15.65 -4.11
N GLY A 7 -10.83 15.16 -4.45
CA GLY A 7 -10.37 14.93 -5.82
C GLY A 7 -8.92 15.36 -6.10
N TYR A 8 -8.22 14.57 -6.91
CA TYR A 8 -6.91 14.93 -7.45
C TYR A 8 -6.98 16.25 -8.25
N GLY A 9 -6.21 17.26 -7.84
CA GLY A 9 -5.97 18.48 -8.65
C GLY A 9 -6.75 19.74 -8.27
N LYS A 10 -7.57 19.74 -7.22
CA LYS A 10 -8.28 20.95 -6.75
C LYS A 10 -7.59 21.58 -5.54
N ARG A 11 -6.85 22.67 -5.73
CA ARG A 11 -6.22 23.40 -4.62
C ARG A 11 -7.26 24.17 -3.80
N ARG A 12 -7.23 23.98 -2.48
CA ARG A 12 -7.95 24.84 -1.53
C ARG A 12 -7.10 26.06 -1.25
N ASP A 13 -7.80 27.14 -0.95
CA ASP A 13 -7.19 28.39 -0.53
C ASP A 13 -6.37 28.21 0.76
N ALA A 14 -5.22 28.90 0.84
CA ALA A 14 -4.25 28.75 1.92
C ALA A 14 -4.81 29.21 3.28
N ASP A 15 -5.55 30.32 3.30
CA ASP A 15 -6.14 30.87 4.53
C ASP A 15 -7.22 29.92 5.06
N THR A 16 -7.98 29.30 4.16
CA THR A 16 -8.96 28.28 4.50
C THR A 16 -8.31 27.05 5.16
N LEU A 17 -7.19 26.56 4.62
CA LEU A 17 -6.47 25.41 5.20
C LEU A 17 -5.89 25.74 6.58
N LEU A 18 -5.38 26.95 6.78
CA LEU A 18 -4.88 27.40 8.08
C LEU A 18 -6.01 27.53 9.11
N ALA A 19 -7.18 28.05 8.69
CA ALA A 19 -8.36 28.15 9.53
C ALA A 19 -8.88 26.76 9.95
N ASP A 20 -8.92 25.80 9.02
CA ASP A 20 -9.29 24.41 9.31
C ASP A 20 -8.32 23.77 10.31
N ALA A 21 -7.01 23.92 10.09
CA ALA A 21 -5.98 23.41 11.00
C ALA A 21 -6.17 23.96 12.42
N ARG A 22 -6.42 25.28 12.55
CA ARG A 22 -6.73 25.91 13.83
C ARG A 22 -7.97 25.32 14.48
N ALA A 23 -9.06 25.18 13.73
CA ALA A 23 -10.30 24.63 14.26
C ALA A 23 -10.14 23.19 14.78
N PHE A 24 -9.37 22.35 14.08
CA PHE A 24 -9.05 21.00 14.56
C PHE A 24 -8.20 21.01 15.84
N VAL A 25 -7.18 21.86 15.91
CA VAL A 25 -6.32 21.99 17.09
C VAL A 25 -7.11 22.50 18.29
N GLU A 26 -7.94 23.52 18.11
CA GLU A 26 -8.80 24.08 19.17
C GLU A 26 -9.88 23.08 19.63
N ALA A 27 -10.32 22.18 18.74
CA ALA A 27 -11.20 21.06 19.08
C ALA A 27 -10.47 19.91 19.83
N GLY A 28 -9.15 20.01 20.04
CA GLY A 28 -8.36 19.04 20.79
C GLY A 28 -7.75 17.91 19.95
N ALA A 29 -7.56 18.12 18.64
CA ALA A 29 -6.85 17.15 17.81
C ALA A 29 -5.42 16.92 18.33
N TYR A 30 -5.04 15.64 18.49
CA TYR A 30 -3.69 15.26 18.93
C TYR A 30 -2.63 15.46 17.83
N SER A 31 -3.02 15.37 16.56
CA SER A 31 -2.13 15.51 15.40
C SER A 31 -2.94 15.92 14.16
N LEU A 32 -2.26 16.46 13.15
CA LEU A 32 -2.87 16.84 11.86
C LEU A 32 -2.30 15.99 10.72
N LEU A 33 -3.19 15.43 9.89
CA LEU A 33 -2.83 14.85 8.59
C LEU A 33 -3.07 15.91 7.50
N LEU A 34 -2.02 16.28 6.78
CA LEU A 34 -2.03 17.22 5.66
C LEU A 34 -1.86 16.43 4.35
N GLU A 35 -2.90 16.44 3.53
CA GLU A 35 -2.94 15.70 2.28
C GLU A 35 -3.03 16.67 1.10
N MET A 36 -2.08 16.53 0.17
CA MET A 36 -2.02 17.33 -1.06
C MET A 36 -2.00 18.85 -0.81
N VAL A 37 -1.32 19.28 0.25
CA VAL A 37 -1.17 20.70 0.61
C VAL A 37 0.13 21.25 0.00
N ASP A 38 0.14 22.51 -0.46
CA ASP A 38 1.39 23.14 -0.93
C ASP A 38 2.41 23.23 0.22
N ASP A 39 3.70 22.98 -0.06
CA ASP A 39 4.75 22.84 0.96
C ASP A 39 4.84 24.08 1.86
N GLU A 40 4.70 25.29 1.31
CA GLU A 40 4.72 26.53 2.07
C GLU A 40 3.59 26.62 3.09
N VAL A 41 2.39 26.12 2.75
CA VAL A 41 1.24 26.08 3.65
C VAL A 41 1.43 25.01 4.73
N ALA A 42 1.92 23.82 4.35
CA ALA A 42 2.20 22.74 5.28
C ALA A 42 3.31 23.11 6.27
N ALA A 43 4.37 23.77 5.81
CA ALA A 43 5.44 24.31 6.65
C ALA A 43 4.90 25.35 7.64
N ARG A 44 4.02 26.24 7.17
CA ARG A 44 3.39 27.25 8.02
C ARG A 44 2.53 26.61 9.12
N ILE A 45 1.67 25.65 8.77
CA ILE A 45 0.83 24.92 9.72
C ILE A 45 1.69 24.19 10.75
N THR A 46 2.73 23.46 10.30
CA THR A 46 3.64 22.72 11.18
C THR A 46 4.37 23.62 12.16
N LYS A 47 4.72 24.84 11.75
CA LYS A 47 5.36 25.84 12.62
C LYS A 47 4.38 26.47 13.62
N ASP A 48 3.15 26.74 13.23
CA ASP A 48 2.20 27.54 14.01
C ASP A 48 1.49 26.76 15.12
N PHE A 49 1.40 25.43 15.01
CA PHE A 49 0.70 24.59 15.97
C PHE A 49 1.65 23.60 16.65
N ALA A 50 1.47 23.38 17.95
CA ALA A 50 2.33 22.49 18.74
C ALA A 50 2.03 20.99 18.54
N VAL A 51 0.96 20.65 17.82
CA VAL A 51 0.58 19.25 17.54
C VAL A 51 1.37 18.72 16.35
N PRO A 52 1.79 17.44 16.35
CA PRO A 52 2.53 16.87 15.22
C PRO A 52 1.74 16.92 13.91
N THR A 53 2.44 17.21 12.80
CA THR A 53 1.88 17.11 11.45
C THR A 53 2.42 15.89 10.70
N VAL A 54 1.56 15.21 9.96
CA VAL A 54 1.91 14.10 9.07
C VAL A 54 1.52 14.48 7.64
N GLY A 55 2.50 14.44 6.73
CA GLY A 55 2.30 14.82 5.32
C GLY A 55 2.07 13.61 4.40
N ILE A 56 1.17 13.76 3.44
CA ILE A 56 1.10 12.92 2.23
C ILE A 56 0.94 13.84 1.02
N GLY A 57 2.00 13.97 0.24
CA GLY A 57 2.05 14.98 -0.83
C GLY A 57 1.96 16.42 -0.31
N ALA A 58 2.45 16.67 0.91
CA ALA A 58 2.44 17.97 1.59
C ALA A 58 3.84 18.58 1.81
N GLY A 59 4.83 18.16 1.00
CA GLY A 59 6.21 18.59 1.14
C GLY A 59 6.96 17.92 2.31
N PRO A 60 8.27 18.19 2.43
CA PRO A 60 9.12 17.60 3.47
C PRO A 60 8.99 18.27 4.83
N SER A 61 8.26 19.39 4.93
CA SER A 61 8.23 20.26 6.11
C SER A 61 7.34 19.77 7.25
N CYS A 62 6.57 18.69 7.07
CA CYS A 62 5.81 18.03 8.13
C CYS A 62 6.71 17.21 9.07
N ASP A 63 6.30 17.02 10.32
CA ASP A 63 7.05 16.24 11.32
C ASP A 63 7.17 14.76 10.97
N GLY A 64 6.17 14.22 10.26
CA GLY A 64 6.12 12.86 9.77
C GLY A 64 5.59 12.78 8.35
N GLN A 65 5.71 11.60 7.74
CA GLN A 65 5.26 11.33 6.38
C GLN A 65 4.47 10.03 6.33
N VAL A 66 3.47 9.96 5.46
CA VAL A 66 2.67 8.75 5.21
C VAL A 66 2.45 8.54 3.71
N LEU A 67 2.47 7.28 3.30
CA LEU A 67 2.10 6.83 1.95
C LEU A 67 1.27 5.55 2.08
N VAL A 68 0.44 5.28 1.08
CA VAL A 68 -0.30 4.01 0.99
C VAL A 68 0.70 2.89 0.71
N PHE A 69 0.61 1.79 1.47
CA PHE A 69 1.54 0.66 1.32
C PHE A 69 1.65 0.16 -0.13
N HIS A 70 0.52 -0.05 -0.81
CA HIS A 70 0.47 -0.51 -2.21
C HIS A 70 1.22 0.42 -3.17
N ASP A 71 1.19 1.74 -2.93
CA ASP A 71 1.93 2.72 -3.73
C ASP A 71 3.44 2.61 -3.48
N VAL A 72 3.83 2.40 -2.22
CA VAL A 72 5.22 2.20 -1.80
C VAL A 72 5.80 0.93 -2.43
N VAL A 73 5.06 -0.18 -2.38
CA VAL A 73 5.53 -1.48 -2.86
C VAL A 73 5.19 -1.78 -4.32
N GLY A 74 4.55 -0.85 -5.01
CA GLY A 74 4.25 -0.97 -6.43
C GLY A 74 3.22 -2.05 -6.77
N LEU A 75 2.16 -2.16 -5.98
CA LEU A 75 0.98 -3.00 -6.25
C LEU A 75 -0.20 -2.23 -6.84
N SER A 76 -0.15 -0.89 -6.84
CA SER A 76 -1.21 -0.05 -7.39
C SER A 76 -1.12 0.04 -8.91
N ALA A 77 -2.24 -0.23 -9.59
CA ALA A 77 -2.38 -0.05 -11.05
C ALA A 77 -2.74 1.41 -11.41
N GLY A 78 -2.30 1.85 -12.60
CA GLY A 78 -2.69 3.15 -13.17
C GLY A 78 -1.69 4.30 -12.95
N PRO A 79 -2.08 5.54 -13.30
CA PRO A 79 -1.19 6.70 -13.25
C PRO A 79 -0.75 7.02 -11.83
N ARG A 80 0.55 7.04 -11.60
CA ARG A 80 1.15 7.31 -10.29
C ARG A 80 1.02 8.81 -9.92
N PRO A 81 0.49 9.14 -8.72
CA PRO A 81 0.55 10.50 -8.20
C PRO A 81 1.99 11.03 -8.09
N LYS A 82 2.19 12.33 -8.37
CA LYS A 82 3.54 12.93 -8.36
C LYS A 82 4.31 12.77 -7.05
N PHE A 83 3.60 12.68 -5.92
CA PHE A 83 4.18 12.61 -4.58
C PHE A 83 4.56 11.19 -4.15
N VAL A 84 4.18 10.16 -4.92
CA VAL A 84 4.49 8.77 -4.60
C VAL A 84 5.89 8.43 -5.10
N ARG A 85 6.76 7.97 -4.20
CA ARG A 85 7.96 7.22 -4.56
C ARG A 85 7.70 5.72 -4.40
N ARG A 86 7.85 4.97 -5.50
CA ARG A 86 7.83 3.51 -5.50
C ARG A 86 9.20 2.98 -5.04
N TYR A 87 9.21 2.02 -4.13
CA TYR A 87 10.40 1.39 -3.56
C TYR A 87 10.55 -0.09 -3.97
N ALA A 88 9.49 -0.72 -4.48
CA ALA A 88 9.51 -2.07 -5.05
C ALA A 88 8.51 -2.16 -6.21
N ASP A 89 8.66 -3.16 -7.07
CA ASP A 89 7.73 -3.45 -8.18
C ASP A 89 7.04 -4.80 -7.97
N LEU A 90 6.27 -4.91 -6.89
CA LEU A 90 5.67 -6.18 -6.52
C LEU A 90 4.58 -6.65 -7.49
N GLU A 91 3.99 -5.74 -8.28
CA GLU A 91 3.09 -6.13 -9.38
C GLU A 91 3.81 -7.07 -10.35
N SER A 92 4.93 -6.62 -10.94
CA SER A 92 5.73 -7.44 -11.87
C SER A 92 6.23 -8.74 -11.23
N GLU A 93 6.76 -8.68 -10.00
CA GLU A 93 7.26 -9.85 -9.29
C GLU A 93 6.16 -10.87 -9.00
N ALA A 94 4.99 -10.42 -8.54
CA ALA A 94 3.85 -11.30 -8.29
C ALA A 94 3.31 -11.90 -9.58
N THR A 95 3.18 -11.11 -10.65
CA THR A 95 2.77 -11.60 -11.96
C THR A 95 3.73 -12.66 -12.50
N ALA A 96 5.04 -12.43 -12.42
CA ALA A 96 6.06 -13.38 -12.85
C ALA A 96 6.04 -14.67 -12.01
N ALA A 97 5.87 -14.55 -10.69
CA ALA A 97 5.78 -15.71 -9.80
C ALA A 97 4.56 -16.59 -10.12
N VAL A 98 3.40 -15.97 -10.32
CA VAL A 98 2.16 -16.70 -10.66
C VAL A 98 2.26 -17.32 -12.06
N ALA A 99 2.85 -16.64 -13.03
CA ALA A 99 3.09 -17.21 -14.36
C ALA A 99 3.98 -18.46 -14.31
N ARG A 100 5.11 -18.39 -13.59
CA ARG A 100 5.99 -19.55 -13.36
C ARG A 100 5.29 -20.70 -12.67
N PHE A 101 4.43 -20.41 -11.69
CA PHE A 101 3.62 -21.43 -11.03
C PHE A 101 2.71 -22.17 -12.04
N PHE A 102 2.03 -21.44 -12.92
CA PHE A 102 1.21 -22.05 -13.97
C PHE A 102 2.04 -22.86 -14.98
N ASP A 103 3.22 -22.39 -15.35
CA ASP A 103 4.10 -23.13 -16.27
C ASP A 103 4.63 -24.42 -15.63
N ASN A 104 4.91 -24.42 -14.33
CA ASN A 104 5.28 -25.63 -13.60
C ASN A 104 4.14 -26.65 -13.53
N ILE A 105 2.88 -26.20 -13.38
CA ILE A 105 1.72 -27.09 -13.45
C ILE A 105 1.58 -27.70 -14.86
N ARG A 106 1.67 -26.87 -15.90
CA ARG A 106 1.50 -27.31 -17.29
C ARG A 106 2.59 -28.28 -17.75
N SER A 107 3.81 -28.08 -17.27
CA SER A 107 4.94 -28.97 -17.56
C SER A 107 4.95 -30.23 -16.67
N GLY A 108 4.12 -30.29 -15.63
CA GLY A 108 4.17 -31.35 -14.62
C GLY A 108 5.36 -31.25 -13.66
N ALA A 109 6.09 -30.12 -13.66
CA ALA A 109 7.18 -29.87 -12.72
C ALA A 109 6.68 -29.57 -11.30
N PHE A 110 5.42 -29.13 -11.16
CA PHE A 110 4.76 -28.93 -9.86
C PHE A 110 3.37 -29.62 -9.83
N PRO A 111 3.02 -30.32 -8.74
CA PRO A 111 3.93 -30.71 -7.65
C PRO A 111 4.92 -31.77 -8.11
N SER A 112 6.13 -31.72 -7.58
CA SER A 112 7.12 -32.80 -7.64
C SER A 112 6.88 -33.84 -6.53
N ASP A 113 7.62 -34.94 -6.57
CA ASP A 113 7.60 -35.97 -5.51
C ASP A 113 7.95 -35.37 -4.13
N ALA A 114 8.92 -34.46 -4.06
CA ALA A 114 9.31 -33.78 -2.83
C ALA A 114 8.21 -32.85 -2.26
N GLU A 115 7.26 -32.44 -3.08
CA GLU A 115 6.11 -31.62 -2.72
C GLU A 115 4.82 -32.45 -2.57
N THR A 116 4.94 -33.78 -2.66
CA THR A 116 3.83 -34.73 -2.62
C THR A 116 3.93 -35.61 -1.39
N TYR A 117 2.81 -35.76 -0.67
CA TYR A 117 2.72 -36.77 0.39
C TYR A 117 2.40 -38.12 -0.23
N HIS A 118 3.22 -39.13 0.09
CA HIS A 118 3.00 -40.51 -0.30
C HIS A 118 2.53 -41.33 0.90
N MET A 119 1.50 -42.14 0.69
CA MET A 119 1.12 -43.14 1.68
C MET A 119 2.21 -44.22 1.79
N PRO A 120 2.35 -44.87 2.96
CA PRO A 120 3.21 -46.04 3.08
C PRO A 120 2.88 -47.08 2.01
N GLU A 121 3.90 -47.75 1.47
CA GLU A 121 3.74 -48.61 0.30
C GLU A 121 2.75 -49.77 0.53
N ALA A 122 2.74 -50.33 1.74
CA ALA A 122 1.80 -51.39 2.11
C ALA A 122 0.34 -50.92 2.00
N ASP A 123 0.04 -49.76 2.60
CA ASP A 123 -1.29 -49.15 2.58
C ASP A 123 -1.69 -48.79 1.13
N ALA A 124 -0.73 -48.37 0.29
CA ALA A 124 -0.98 -48.04 -1.12
C ALA A 124 -1.45 -49.25 -1.92
N GLN A 125 -0.74 -50.37 -1.76
CA GLN A 125 -1.05 -51.58 -2.50
C GLN A 125 -2.40 -52.17 -2.11
N GLU A 126 -2.74 -52.14 -0.82
CA GLU A 126 -4.06 -52.54 -0.33
C GLU A 126 -5.17 -51.67 -0.94
N PHE A 127 -5.05 -50.35 -0.82
CA PHE A 127 -6.05 -49.41 -1.35
C PHE A 127 -6.26 -49.52 -2.86
N LEU A 128 -5.18 -49.71 -3.64
CA LEU A 128 -5.26 -49.83 -5.09
C LEU A 128 -5.80 -51.20 -5.54
N ALA A 129 -5.57 -52.27 -4.76
CA ALA A 129 -6.09 -53.60 -5.04
C ALA A 129 -7.62 -53.68 -4.85
N GLU A 130 -8.16 -52.97 -3.85
CA GLU A 130 -9.59 -52.95 -3.54
C GLU A 130 -10.46 -52.22 -4.59
N ARG A 131 -9.86 -51.39 -5.46
CA ARG A 131 -10.59 -50.53 -6.42
C ARG A 131 -10.52 -50.98 -7.89
N ARG A 132 -10.11 -52.21 -8.20
CA ARG A 132 -10.28 -52.76 -9.55
C ARG A 132 -11.76 -53.05 -9.84
N VAL A 133 -12.45 -52.07 -10.42
CA VAL A 133 -13.72 -52.25 -11.15
C VAL A 133 -13.41 -52.62 -12.59
#